data_AF-A0AA38W9U3-F1
#
_entry.id   AF-A0AA38W9U3-F1
#
_cell.length_a   1.000
_cell.length_b   1.000
_cell.length_c   1.000
_cell.angle_alpha   90.00
_cell.angle_beta   90.00
_cell.angle_gamma   90.00
#
_symmetry.space_group_name_H-M   'P 1'
#
loop_
_entity.id
_entity.type
_entity.pdbx_description
1 polymer ?
#
loop_
_entity_poly.entity_id
_entity_poly.type
_entity_poly.pdbx_seq_one_letter_code
_entity_poly.pdbx_strand_id
1 'polypeptide(L)'
;MLFQVGGQGSRPTFFEMSAAQQLPSSLRAALTYSIGVLALRRPFLHKVLDYEDEFFAALMLILETHSLRTTDASFAESLYGLRRRGVNIQMKKEDLQMEAGNRIQNSGLRKRQKLLSVVFLVVLPYLKSKLHSIYNKEREAALQASLWGNVNERFDEIDNLGDAGSSFASTSGLDTDLSVRTRFRKRMHKIVATCYPWLHAGSEGLAFAYQLLYLLDATGFYSPGLHALKLQVCRATGQELMDTSSRITKIRSNERDRLRGPPWLKAVQGVLLTCAYSVLDYAQTGLIAAVFGFKMMEWWYQSAEERMSAPTVYPPPPPPPPPKVAKEGIPLPTDRTLCALCSQKRANPSAITVSGFVFCYACIFKYVSQYNRCPVTLVPATVDQIRRLFHDL
;
A
#
# COMPACT_ATOMS: atom_id res chain seq x y z
N MET A 1 -17.06 16.08 14.90
CA MET A 1 -16.94 17.20 13.95
C MET A 1 -16.59 16.58 12.60
N LEU A 2 -17.43 16.74 11.58
CA LEU A 2 -17.20 16.16 10.26
C LEU A 2 -16.43 17.17 9.41
N PHE A 3 -15.37 16.70 8.74
CA PHE A 3 -14.59 17.51 7.81
C PHE A 3 -15.44 17.83 6.58
N GLN A 4 -16.04 19.02 6.54
CA GLN A 4 -16.74 19.50 5.35
C GLN A 4 -15.71 20.07 4.38
N VAL A 5 -15.17 19.22 3.51
CA VAL A 5 -14.14 19.59 2.53
C VAL A 5 -14.82 20.05 1.23
N GLY A 6 -15.29 21.29 1.21
CA GLY A 6 -15.46 22.08 -0.02
C GLY A 6 -16.77 21.90 -0.81
N GLY A 7 -17.51 23.01 -0.95
CA GLY A 7 -18.58 23.21 -1.93
C GLY A 7 -19.90 23.70 -1.33
N GLN A 8 -20.49 24.77 -1.89
CA GLN A 8 -21.87 25.17 -1.60
C GLN A 8 -22.82 24.22 -2.36
N GLY A 9 -23.78 23.60 -1.67
CA GLY A 9 -24.82 22.76 -2.30
C GLY A 9 -25.01 21.38 -1.65
N SER A 10 -26.10 20.70 -2.02
CA SER A 10 -26.48 19.38 -1.49
C SER A 10 -25.74 18.22 -2.18
N ARG A 11 -25.22 18.44 -3.40
CA ARG A 11 -24.45 17.46 -4.18
C ARG A 11 -22.97 17.49 -3.78
N PRO A 12 -22.35 16.33 -3.47
CA PRO A 12 -20.94 16.27 -3.14
C PRO A 12 -20.05 16.43 -4.37
N THR A 13 -18.83 16.92 -4.16
CA THR A 13 -17.84 17.05 -5.23
C THR A 13 -17.34 15.68 -5.67
N PHE A 14 -16.77 15.61 -6.88
CA PHE A 14 -16.10 14.39 -7.36
C PHE A 14 -14.99 13.94 -6.40
N PHE A 15 -14.23 14.88 -5.83
CA PHE A 15 -13.13 14.58 -4.90
C PHE A 15 -13.63 14.04 -3.55
N GLU A 16 -14.74 14.56 -3.02
CA GLU A 16 -15.37 14.00 -1.81
C GLU A 16 -15.81 12.54 -2.05
N MET A 17 -16.37 12.25 -3.22
CA MET A 17 -16.81 10.90 -3.60
C MET A 17 -15.64 9.94 -3.82
N SER A 18 -14.59 10.37 -4.54
CA SER A 18 -13.42 9.53 -4.81
C SER A 18 -12.63 9.23 -3.55
N ALA A 19 -12.51 10.20 -2.64
CA ALA A 19 -11.90 10.01 -1.33
C ALA A 19 -12.68 8.98 -0.50
N ALA A 20 -14.01 9.08 -0.47
CA ALA A 20 -14.86 8.08 0.18
C ALA A 20 -14.72 6.68 -0.42
N GLN A 21 -14.57 6.56 -1.75
CA GLN A 21 -14.37 5.25 -2.40
C GLN A 21 -13.02 4.60 -2.06
N GLN A 22 -11.94 5.39 -1.90
CA GLN A 22 -10.59 4.86 -1.65
C GLN A 22 -10.35 4.39 -0.20
N LEU A 23 -11.17 4.85 0.74
CA LEU A 23 -10.96 4.60 2.17
C LEU A 23 -10.99 3.11 2.57
N PRO A 24 -11.93 2.27 2.10
CA PRO A 24 -11.89 0.84 2.43
C PRO A 24 -10.66 0.14 1.89
N SER A 25 -10.20 0.48 0.68
CA SER A 25 -8.98 -0.11 0.10
C SER A 25 -7.72 0.28 0.86
N SER A 26 -7.60 1.53 1.30
CA SER A 26 -6.46 1.96 2.11
C SER A 26 -6.50 1.35 3.51
N LEU A 27 -7.68 1.23 4.11
CA LEU A 27 -7.87 0.55 5.40
C LEU A 27 -7.45 -0.92 5.30
N ARG A 28 -7.80 -1.63 4.22
CA ARG A 28 -7.34 -3.01 3.98
C ARG A 28 -5.81 -3.09 3.97
N ALA A 29 -5.16 -2.28 3.15
CA ALA A 29 -3.70 -2.29 3.02
C ALA A 29 -3.01 -1.96 4.35
N ALA A 30 -3.51 -0.97 5.07
CA ALA A 30 -2.98 -0.58 6.38
C ALA A 30 -3.15 -1.70 7.42
N LEU A 31 -4.30 -2.39 7.45
CA LEU A 31 -4.52 -3.51 8.36
C LEU A 31 -3.63 -4.70 8.01
N THR A 32 -3.54 -5.09 6.74
CA THR A 32 -2.67 -6.20 6.30
C THR A 32 -1.21 -5.93 6.69
N TYR A 33 -0.71 -4.71 6.43
CA TYR A 33 0.65 -4.33 6.83
C TYR A 33 0.82 -4.36 8.36
N SER A 34 -0.10 -3.74 9.09
CA SER A 34 -0.03 -3.67 10.56
C SER A 34 -0.06 -5.05 11.22
N ILE A 35 -0.93 -5.94 10.73
CA ILE A 35 -1.01 -7.33 11.20
C ILE A 35 0.25 -8.09 10.80
N GLY A 36 0.79 -7.87 9.60
CA GLY A 36 2.04 -8.47 9.14
C GLY A 36 3.23 -8.13 10.04
N VAL A 37 3.38 -6.85 10.42
CA VAL A 37 4.41 -6.42 11.37
C VAL A 37 4.18 -7.03 12.76
N LEU A 38 2.93 -7.09 13.23
CA LEU A 38 2.60 -7.67 14.52
C LEU A 38 2.78 -9.20 14.55
N ALA A 39 2.62 -9.87 13.41
CA ALA A 39 2.80 -11.31 13.24
C ALA A 39 4.24 -11.74 13.49
N LEU A 40 5.23 -10.88 13.17
CA LEU A 40 6.64 -11.12 13.52
C LEU A 40 6.86 -11.32 15.03
N ARG A 41 5.99 -10.73 15.87
CA ARG A 41 6.09 -10.80 17.33
C ARG A 41 5.14 -11.83 17.95
N ARG A 42 4.06 -12.19 17.26
CA ARG A 42 3.01 -13.08 17.76
C ARG A 42 2.56 -14.07 16.68
N PRO A 43 2.88 -15.37 16.81
CA PRO A 43 2.67 -16.34 15.74
C PRO A 43 1.19 -16.62 15.43
N PHE A 44 0.27 -16.39 16.39
CA PHE A 44 -1.16 -16.59 16.16
C PHE A 44 -1.75 -15.65 15.10
N LEU A 45 -1.10 -14.52 14.82
CA LEU A 45 -1.57 -13.54 13.83
C LEU A 45 -1.31 -13.97 12.39
N HIS A 46 -0.39 -14.92 12.15
CA HIS A 46 -0.24 -15.52 10.81
C HIS A 46 -1.54 -16.18 10.35
N LYS A 47 -2.26 -16.83 11.26
CA LYS A 47 -3.57 -17.42 10.94
C LYS A 47 -4.62 -16.37 10.56
N VAL A 48 -4.51 -15.14 11.07
CA VAL A 48 -5.41 -14.04 10.66
C VAL A 48 -5.02 -13.53 9.27
N LEU A 49 -3.72 -13.49 8.96
CA LEU A 49 -3.20 -13.09 7.66
C LEU A 49 -3.54 -14.10 6.55
N ASP A 50 -3.55 -15.40 6.86
CA ASP A 50 -3.98 -16.46 5.92
C ASP A 50 -5.44 -16.29 5.46
N TYR A 51 -6.28 -15.70 6.30
CA TYR A 51 -7.70 -15.42 6.04
C TYR A 51 -7.96 -13.90 5.97
N GLU A 52 -7.06 -13.15 5.35
CA GLU A 52 -7.15 -11.69 5.28
C GLU A 52 -8.44 -11.19 4.58
N ASP A 53 -8.86 -11.87 3.51
CA ASP A 53 -10.08 -11.51 2.75
C ASP A 53 -11.33 -11.69 3.62
N GLU A 54 -11.42 -12.82 4.34
CA GLU A 54 -12.55 -13.17 5.18
C GLU A 54 -12.63 -12.25 6.40
N PHE A 55 -11.48 -12.00 7.04
CA PHE A 55 -11.39 -11.09 8.17
C PHE A 55 -11.78 -9.67 7.77
N PHE A 56 -11.25 -9.17 6.65
CA PHE A 56 -11.58 -7.82 6.16
C PHE A 56 -13.05 -7.71 5.75
N ALA A 57 -13.59 -8.73 5.07
CA ALA A 57 -15.01 -8.75 4.71
C ALA A 57 -15.92 -8.78 5.95
N ALA A 58 -15.56 -9.54 6.99
CA ALA A 58 -16.30 -9.56 8.26
C ALA A 58 -16.23 -8.22 8.99
N LEU A 59 -15.06 -7.59 9.04
CA LEU A 59 -14.88 -6.26 9.62
C LEU A 59 -15.71 -5.21 8.89
N MET A 60 -15.63 -5.16 7.56
CA MET A 60 -16.42 -4.24 6.73
C MET A 60 -17.91 -4.53 6.84
N LEU A 61 -18.33 -5.79 6.95
CA LEU A 61 -19.73 -6.15 7.20
C LEU A 61 -20.25 -5.52 8.49
N ILE A 62 -19.48 -5.60 9.58
CA ILE A 62 -19.85 -5.02 10.87
C ILE A 62 -19.91 -3.49 10.78
N LEU A 63 -18.87 -2.86 10.22
CA LEU A 63 -18.78 -1.40 10.10
C LEU A 63 -19.88 -0.83 9.19
N GLU A 64 -20.10 -1.41 8.01
CA GLU A 64 -21.12 -0.95 7.06
C GLU A 64 -22.53 -1.20 7.58
N THR A 65 -22.78 -2.36 8.20
CA THR A 65 -24.09 -2.65 8.81
C THR A 65 -24.38 -1.66 9.94
N HIS A 66 -23.39 -1.34 10.77
CA HIS A 66 -23.53 -0.34 11.81
C HIS A 66 -23.80 1.04 11.22
N SER A 67 -22.97 1.49 10.26
CA SER A 67 -23.08 2.81 9.63
C SER A 67 -24.43 3.00 8.91
N LEU A 68 -24.87 2.05 8.07
CA LEU A 68 -26.16 2.17 7.38
C LEU A 68 -27.37 2.08 8.33
N ARG A 69 -27.18 1.48 9.51
CA ARG A 69 -28.22 1.44 10.54
C ARG A 69 -28.32 2.75 11.31
N THR A 70 -27.20 3.40 11.60
CA THR A 70 -27.15 4.62 12.44
C THR A 70 -27.21 5.89 11.60
N THR A 71 -26.40 6.03 10.56
CA THR A 71 -26.20 7.28 9.82
C THR A 71 -26.85 7.32 8.44
N ASP A 72 -27.48 6.22 7.98
CA ASP A 72 -28.04 6.09 6.63
C ASP A 72 -26.99 6.34 5.51
N ALA A 73 -25.72 6.10 5.83
CA ALA A 73 -24.56 6.25 4.96
C ALA A 73 -23.66 5.02 5.07
N SER A 74 -22.86 4.75 4.04
CA SER A 74 -21.75 3.80 4.20
C SER A 74 -20.72 4.33 5.20
N PHE A 75 -19.89 3.44 5.73
CA PHE A 75 -18.87 3.82 6.71
C PHE A 75 -17.96 4.94 6.17
N ALA A 76 -17.45 4.76 4.96
CA ALA A 76 -16.60 5.76 4.33
C ALA A 76 -17.32 7.08 4.04
N GLU A 77 -18.56 7.03 3.53
CA GLU A 77 -19.39 8.23 3.32
C GLU A 77 -19.63 8.99 4.63
N SER A 78 -19.90 8.27 5.73
CA SER A 78 -20.10 8.87 7.06
C SER A 78 -18.85 9.59 7.56
N LEU A 79 -17.65 9.13 7.22
CA LEU A 79 -16.39 9.80 7.58
C LEU A 79 -16.23 11.17 6.90
N TYR A 80 -16.69 11.28 5.65
CA TYR A 80 -16.68 12.51 4.86
C TYR A 80 -17.97 13.35 5.00
N GLY A 81 -18.88 12.99 5.91
CA GLY A 81 -20.14 13.72 6.12
C GLY A 81 -21.15 13.58 4.98
N LEU A 82 -21.06 12.49 4.21
CA LEU A 82 -21.97 12.15 3.13
C LEU A 82 -23.06 11.18 3.61
N ARG A 83 -24.21 11.20 2.94
CA ARG A 83 -25.39 10.38 3.23
C ARG A 83 -26.08 9.87 1.99
N ARG A 84 -26.71 8.69 2.07
CA ARG A 84 -27.52 8.15 0.98
C ARG A 84 -28.97 8.58 1.13
N ARG A 85 -29.61 8.92 0.02
CA ARG A 85 -31.04 9.20 -0.07
C ARG A 85 -31.64 8.38 -1.19
N GLY A 86 -32.82 7.82 -0.94
CA GLY A 86 -33.59 7.15 -1.98
C GLY A 86 -34.17 8.18 -2.93
N VAL A 87 -33.90 8.03 -4.22
CA VAL A 87 -34.53 8.84 -5.26
C VAL A 87 -35.65 8.02 -5.88
N ASN A 88 -36.88 8.50 -5.73
CA ASN A 88 -37.97 8.02 -6.57
C ASN A 88 -37.82 8.68 -7.94
N ILE A 89 -37.24 7.94 -8.89
CA ILE A 89 -37.22 8.34 -10.31
C ILE A 89 -38.67 8.22 -10.82
N GLN A 90 -39.50 9.20 -10.50
CA GLN A 90 -40.66 9.52 -11.32
C GLN A 90 -40.11 10.38 -12.46
N MET A 91 -40.15 9.83 -13.68
CA MET A 91 -39.84 10.55 -14.90
C MET A 91 -40.79 11.75 -15.00
N LYS A 92 -40.35 12.94 -14.58
CA LYS A 92 -41.07 14.18 -14.85
C LYS A 92 -40.62 14.66 -16.23
N LYS A 93 -41.46 14.40 -17.23
CA LYS A 93 -41.37 15.04 -18.54
C LYS A 93 -41.61 16.54 -18.33
N GLU A 94 -40.60 17.34 -18.70
CA GLU A 94 -40.62 18.77 -19.07
C GLU A 94 -41.42 19.74 -18.17
N ASP A 95 -40.73 20.57 -17.39
CA ASP A 95 -40.45 21.98 -17.75
C ASP A 95 -40.02 22.84 -16.55
N LEU A 96 -39.22 23.84 -16.89
CA LEU A 96 -38.64 24.90 -16.07
C LEU A 96 -39.68 25.61 -15.20
N GLN A 97 -39.41 25.73 -13.89
CA GLN A 97 -39.69 26.97 -13.13
C GLN A 97 -39.03 26.98 -11.75
N MET A 98 -38.62 28.19 -11.38
CA MET A 98 -37.82 28.62 -10.25
C MET A 98 -38.29 28.15 -8.87
N GLU A 99 -37.31 28.00 -7.98
CA GLU A 99 -37.37 28.14 -6.52
C GLU A 99 -38.74 27.93 -5.86
N ALA A 100 -39.00 26.69 -5.40
CA ALA A 100 -40.02 26.41 -4.41
C ALA A 100 -39.46 25.44 -3.35
N GLY A 101 -39.32 25.97 -2.14
CA GLY A 101 -38.71 25.38 -0.96
C GLY A 101 -39.07 23.92 -0.63
N ASN A 102 -38.08 23.27 0.00
CA ASN A 102 -38.25 22.60 1.29
C ASN A 102 -39.31 21.50 1.42
N ARG A 103 -39.48 20.62 0.43
CA ARG A 103 -40.17 19.33 0.63
C ARG A 103 -39.56 18.17 -0.14
N ILE A 104 -38.23 18.00 -0.07
CA ILE A 104 -37.67 16.66 -0.24
C ILE A 104 -38.07 15.89 1.00
N GLN A 105 -39.14 15.11 0.91
CA GLN A 105 -39.58 14.25 2.00
C GLN A 105 -38.41 13.40 2.48
N ASN A 106 -38.07 13.57 3.76
CA ASN A 106 -37.02 12.85 4.50
C ASN A 106 -37.38 11.36 4.67
N SER A 107 -37.58 10.65 3.56
CA SER A 107 -37.81 9.22 3.56
C SER A 107 -36.47 8.51 3.78
N GLY A 108 -36.26 8.03 5.02
CA GLY A 108 -35.09 7.21 5.34
C GLY A 108 -35.04 5.96 4.45
N LEU A 109 -33.83 5.40 4.24
CA LEU A 109 -33.66 4.27 3.33
C LEU A 109 -34.55 3.08 3.73
N ARG A 110 -35.17 2.44 2.74
CA ARG A 110 -35.96 1.23 2.95
C ARG A 110 -35.04 0.11 3.46
N LYS A 111 -35.53 -0.76 4.35
CA LYS A 111 -34.75 -1.90 4.89
C LYS A 111 -34.10 -2.76 3.79
N ARG A 112 -34.81 -2.97 2.67
CA ARG A 112 -34.29 -3.69 1.50
C ARG A 112 -33.12 -2.95 0.83
N GLN A 113 -33.21 -1.62 0.69
CA GLN A 113 -32.13 -0.81 0.12
C GLN A 113 -30.89 -0.82 1.02
N LYS A 114 -31.08 -0.76 2.35
CA LYS A 114 -29.98 -0.90 3.31
C LYS A 114 -29.26 -2.23 3.16
N LEU A 115 -30.01 -3.34 3.16
CA LEU A 115 -29.42 -4.67 2.99
C LEU A 115 -28.70 -4.82 1.65
N LEU A 116 -29.35 -4.42 0.54
CA LEU A 116 -28.74 -4.49 -0.78
C LEU A 116 -27.48 -3.63 -0.89
N SER A 117 -27.45 -2.47 -0.23
CA SER A 117 -26.26 -1.64 -0.19
C SER A 117 -25.09 -2.28 0.57
N VAL A 118 -25.35 -2.98 1.69
CA VAL A 118 -24.31 -3.76 2.39
C VAL A 118 -23.79 -4.88 1.50
N VAL A 119 -24.70 -5.60 0.82
CA VAL A 119 -24.30 -6.68 -0.10
C VAL A 119 -23.42 -6.13 -1.22
N PHE A 120 -23.78 -5.00 -1.83
CA PHE A 120 -22.97 -4.39 -2.89
C PHE A 120 -21.62 -3.88 -2.39
N LEU A 121 -21.54 -3.34 -1.17
CA LEU A 121 -20.31 -2.80 -0.60
C LEU A 121 -19.34 -3.84 -0.05
N VAL A 122 -19.84 -5.01 0.37
CA VAL A 122 -19.01 -6.02 1.06
C VAL A 122 -18.91 -7.31 0.26
N VAL A 123 -20.04 -7.85 -0.18
CA VAL A 123 -20.07 -9.15 -0.86
C VAL A 123 -19.50 -9.06 -2.27
N LEU A 124 -19.83 -7.99 -3.01
CA LEU A 124 -19.30 -7.80 -4.37
C LEU A 124 -17.76 -7.66 -4.39
N PRO A 125 -17.11 -6.78 -3.60
CA PRO A 125 -15.66 -6.72 -3.59
C PRO A 125 -15.00 -7.99 -3.05
N TYR A 126 -15.63 -8.69 -2.09
CA TYR A 126 -15.14 -9.99 -1.64
C TYR A 126 -15.15 -11.04 -2.77
N LEU A 127 -16.26 -11.15 -3.50
CA LEU A 127 -16.36 -12.05 -4.66
C LEU A 127 -15.35 -11.67 -5.74
N LYS A 128 -15.19 -10.37 -6.02
CA LYS A 128 -14.20 -9.87 -6.98
C LYS A 128 -12.77 -10.23 -6.55
N SER A 129 -12.44 -10.08 -5.26
CA SER A 129 -11.13 -10.45 -4.69
C SER A 129 -10.86 -11.95 -4.84
N LYS A 130 -11.84 -12.81 -4.48
CA LYS A 130 -11.71 -14.27 -4.62
C LYS A 130 -11.57 -14.70 -6.09
N LEU A 131 -12.36 -14.11 -6.99
CA LEU A 131 -12.22 -14.36 -8.43
C LEU A 131 -10.84 -13.93 -8.94
N HIS A 132 -10.32 -12.79 -8.49
CA HIS A 132 -8.99 -12.30 -8.85
C HIS A 132 -7.88 -13.23 -8.34
N SER A 133 -7.98 -13.70 -7.10
CA SER A 133 -7.01 -14.64 -6.51
C SER A 133 -6.99 -15.96 -7.27
N ILE A 134 -8.15 -16.53 -7.61
CA ILE A 134 -8.26 -17.75 -8.42
C ILE A 134 -7.65 -17.53 -9.81
N TYR A 135 -7.97 -16.40 -10.44
CA TYR A 135 -7.43 -16.04 -11.76
C TYR A 135 -5.91 -15.90 -11.75
N ASN A 136 -5.34 -15.19 -10.76
CA ASN A 136 -3.90 -14.99 -10.66
C ASN A 136 -3.17 -16.31 -10.40
N LYS A 137 -3.70 -17.17 -9.54
CA LYS A 137 -3.11 -18.50 -9.28
C LYS A 137 -3.04 -19.36 -10.53
N GLU A 138 -4.10 -19.39 -11.33
CA GLU A 138 -4.13 -20.12 -12.61
C GLU A 138 -3.19 -19.48 -13.64
N ARG A 139 -3.17 -18.15 -13.74
CA ARG A 139 -2.27 -17.44 -14.63
C ARG A 139 -0.81 -17.69 -14.26
N GLU A 140 -0.47 -17.67 -12.98
CA GLU A 140 0.87 -17.97 -12.47
C GLU A 140 1.25 -19.42 -12.73
N ALA A 141 0.34 -20.38 -12.51
CA ALA A 141 0.58 -21.79 -12.82
C ALA A 141 0.79 -22.01 -14.33
N ALA A 142 -0.02 -21.36 -15.18
CA ALA A 142 0.14 -21.42 -16.63
C ALA A 142 1.45 -20.79 -17.10
N LEU A 143 1.84 -19.64 -16.53
CA LEU A 143 3.11 -18.99 -16.81
C LEU A 143 4.30 -19.85 -16.35
N GLN A 144 4.24 -20.41 -15.14
CA GLN A 144 5.27 -21.30 -14.61
C GLN A 144 5.42 -22.55 -15.49
N ALA A 145 4.32 -23.17 -15.92
CA ALA A 145 4.36 -24.32 -16.82
C ALA A 145 4.95 -23.96 -18.20
N SER A 146 4.69 -22.75 -18.71
CA SER A 146 5.27 -22.29 -19.97
C SER A 146 6.77 -21.98 -19.88
N LEU A 147 7.24 -21.52 -18.71
CA LEU A 147 8.63 -21.12 -18.48
C LEU A 147 9.55 -22.29 -18.10
N TRP A 148 9.04 -23.24 -17.32
CA TRP A 148 9.85 -24.32 -16.72
C TRP A 148 9.47 -25.72 -17.24
N GLY A 149 8.51 -25.82 -18.17
CA GLY A 149 7.90 -27.08 -18.56
C GLY A 149 6.98 -27.63 -17.47
N ASN A 150 6.21 -28.67 -17.77
CA ASN A 150 5.27 -29.27 -16.83
C ASN A 150 6.01 -30.12 -15.77
N VAL A 151 6.73 -29.49 -14.84
CA VAL A 151 7.51 -30.18 -13.79
C VAL A 151 6.62 -31.06 -12.91
N ASN A 152 5.34 -30.72 -12.79
CA ASN A 152 4.39 -31.44 -11.95
C ASN A 152 3.93 -32.79 -12.51
N GLU A 153 4.06 -33.05 -13.82
CA GLU A 153 3.77 -34.38 -14.38
C GLU A 153 4.90 -35.38 -14.15
N ARG A 154 6.14 -34.92 -13.91
CA ARG A 154 7.29 -35.82 -13.73
C ARG A 154 7.36 -36.46 -12.34
N PHE A 155 6.64 -35.92 -11.34
CA PHE A 155 6.61 -36.50 -10.00
C PHE A 155 5.47 -37.53 -9.84
N ASP A 156 4.30 -37.31 -10.46
CA ASP A 156 3.19 -38.29 -10.47
C ASP A 156 3.50 -39.56 -11.30
N GLU A 157 4.45 -39.50 -12.23
CA GLU A 157 4.88 -40.66 -13.03
C GLU A 157 5.85 -41.59 -12.27
N ILE A 158 6.57 -41.06 -11.26
CA ILE A 158 7.52 -41.85 -10.45
C ILE A 158 6.80 -42.65 -9.35
N ASP A 159 5.72 -42.11 -8.78
CA ASP A 159 4.93 -42.83 -7.75
C ASP A 159 4.05 -43.94 -8.36
N ASN A 160 3.79 -43.93 -9.66
CA ASN A 160 3.04 -45.00 -10.35
C ASN A 160 3.88 -46.19 -10.83
N LEU A 161 5.22 -46.14 -10.71
CA LEU A 161 6.10 -47.27 -11.02
C LEU A 161 6.37 -48.20 -9.82
N GLY A 162 5.81 -47.89 -8.64
CA GLY A 162 6.09 -48.60 -7.39
C GLY A 162 5.10 -49.69 -6.97
N ASP A 163 3.94 -49.83 -7.62
CA ASP A 163 2.87 -50.71 -7.11
C ASP A 163 2.20 -51.55 -8.22
N ALA A 164 3.00 -52.38 -8.89
CA ALA A 164 2.50 -53.48 -9.70
C ALA A 164 2.47 -54.77 -8.85
N GLY A 165 1.59 -54.83 -7.85
CA GLY A 165 1.63 -55.93 -6.91
C GLY A 165 0.45 -56.07 -5.95
N SER A 166 -0.80 -56.07 -6.44
CA SER A 166 -1.88 -56.98 -6.01
C SER A 166 -3.27 -56.35 -6.24
N SER A 167 -4.11 -57.10 -6.94
CA SER A 167 -5.54 -56.87 -7.06
C SER A 167 -6.27 -57.36 -5.80
N PHE A 168 -7.24 -56.60 -5.29
CA PHE A 168 -8.64 -57.01 -5.02
C PHE A 168 -9.39 -56.04 -4.07
N ALA A 169 -10.69 -55.84 -4.37
CA ALA A 169 -11.79 -55.29 -3.55
C ALA A 169 -12.02 -53.76 -3.43
N SER A 170 -12.93 -53.29 -4.29
CA SER A 170 -14.18 -52.58 -3.93
C SER A 170 -14.12 -51.31 -3.05
N THR A 171 -14.02 -50.14 -3.68
CA THR A 171 -14.66 -48.87 -3.21
C THR A 171 -15.05 -48.01 -4.42
N SER A 172 -15.91 -48.53 -5.31
CA SER A 172 -16.28 -47.90 -6.59
C SER A 172 -17.46 -46.91 -6.50
N GLY A 173 -17.50 -46.08 -5.46
CA GLY A 173 -18.55 -45.07 -5.27
C GLY A 173 -18.03 -43.66 -5.01
N LEU A 174 -16.96 -43.53 -4.21
CA LEU A 174 -16.40 -42.23 -3.84
C LEU A 174 -15.49 -41.63 -4.93
N ASP A 175 -14.78 -42.49 -5.69
CA ASP A 175 -13.78 -42.06 -6.67
C ASP A 175 -14.40 -41.48 -7.96
N THR A 176 -15.59 -41.93 -8.34
CA THR A 176 -16.35 -41.39 -9.48
C THR A 176 -16.85 -39.98 -9.20
N ASP A 177 -17.37 -39.70 -8.00
CA ASP A 177 -17.84 -38.37 -7.61
C ASP A 177 -16.68 -37.37 -7.45
N LEU A 178 -15.54 -37.84 -6.95
CA LEU A 178 -14.30 -37.05 -6.92
C LEU A 178 -13.78 -36.75 -8.33
N SER A 179 -13.85 -37.69 -9.28
CA SER A 179 -13.45 -37.50 -10.69
C SER A 179 -14.35 -36.54 -11.47
N VAL A 180 -15.67 -36.58 -11.24
CA VAL A 180 -16.61 -35.65 -11.89
C VAL A 180 -16.46 -34.25 -11.31
N ARG A 181 -16.34 -34.12 -9.98
CA ARG A 181 -16.13 -32.84 -9.29
C ARG A 181 -14.81 -32.19 -9.70
N THR A 182 -13.74 -32.96 -9.85
CA THR A 182 -12.44 -32.44 -10.32
C THR A 182 -12.49 -32.02 -11.79
N ARG A 183 -13.17 -32.76 -12.68
CA ARG A 183 -13.38 -32.36 -14.08
C ARG A 183 -14.24 -31.10 -14.21
N PHE A 184 -15.33 -31.01 -13.45
CA PHE A 184 -16.18 -29.82 -13.43
C PHE A 184 -15.44 -28.61 -12.86
N ARG A 185 -14.68 -28.80 -11.78
CA ARG A 185 -13.80 -27.78 -11.22
C ARG A 185 -12.78 -27.29 -12.23
N LYS A 186 -12.08 -28.17 -12.95
CA LYS A 186 -11.14 -27.80 -14.02
C LYS A 186 -11.81 -27.01 -15.14
N ARG A 187 -13.02 -27.41 -15.57
CA ARG A 187 -13.81 -26.65 -16.56
C ARG A 187 -14.20 -25.26 -16.04
N MET A 188 -14.66 -25.16 -14.79
CA MET A 188 -14.98 -23.88 -14.16
C MET A 188 -13.76 -22.97 -14.06
N HIS A 189 -12.60 -23.50 -13.67
CA HIS A 189 -11.36 -22.71 -13.58
C HIS A 189 -10.94 -22.17 -14.95
N LYS A 190 -11.07 -22.99 -16.02
CA LYS A 190 -10.81 -22.55 -17.39
C LYS A 190 -11.79 -21.47 -17.86
N ILE A 191 -13.09 -21.61 -17.55
CA ILE A 191 -14.11 -20.61 -17.87
C ILE A 191 -13.83 -19.31 -17.11
N VAL A 192 -13.49 -19.38 -15.82
CA VAL A 192 -13.12 -18.21 -15.01
C VAL A 192 -11.88 -17.54 -15.59
N ALA A 193 -10.87 -18.29 -15.99
CA ALA A 193 -9.66 -17.75 -16.61
C ALA A 193 -9.95 -16.97 -17.90
N THR A 194 -10.86 -17.45 -18.74
CA THR A 194 -11.21 -16.76 -20.00
C THR A 194 -12.20 -15.61 -19.79
N CYS A 195 -13.18 -15.77 -18.90
CA CYS A 195 -14.28 -14.80 -18.73
C CYS A 195 -13.93 -13.64 -17.78
N TYR A 196 -13.13 -13.90 -16.74
CA TYR A 196 -12.74 -12.90 -15.75
C TYR A 196 -12.13 -11.61 -16.34
N PRO A 197 -11.16 -11.63 -17.26
CA PRO A 197 -10.55 -10.39 -17.78
C PRO A 197 -11.57 -9.50 -18.48
N TRP A 198 -12.51 -10.08 -19.25
CA TRP A 198 -13.59 -9.34 -19.90
C TRP A 198 -14.61 -8.78 -18.90
N LEU A 199 -14.98 -9.57 -17.90
CA LEU A 199 -15.89 -9.13 -16.85
C LEU A 199 -15.27 -8.01 -15.99
N HIS A 200 -13.99 -8.15 -15.66
CA HIS A 200 -13.22 -7.13 -14.95
C HIS A 200 -13.14 -5.84 -15.78
N ALA A 201 -12.71 -5.93 -17.05
CA ALA A 201 -12.63 -4.79 -17.96
C ALA A 201 -13.99 -4.09 -18.14
N GLY A 202 -15.07 -4.86 -18.31
CA GLY A 202 -16.43 -4.30 -18.41
C GLY A 202 -16.87 -3.60 -17.12
N SER A 203 -16.58 -4.18 -15.95
CA SER A 203 -16.93 -3.58 -14.66
C SER A 203 -16.18 -2.29 -14.38
N GLU A 204 -14.89 -2.22 -14.71
CA GLU A 204 -14.07 -1.00 -14.57
C GLU A 204 -14.45 0.05 -15.60
N GLY A 205 -14.72 -0.35 -16.85
CA GLY A 205 -15.19 0.55 -17.90
C GLY A 205 -16.54 1.18 -17.55
N LEU A 206 -17.48 0.40 -17.00
CA LEU A 206 -18.74 0.93 -16.48
C LEU A 206 -18.53 1.89 -15.30
N ALA A 207 -17.66 1.53 -14.34
CA ALA A 207 -17.36 2.42 -13.22
C ALA A 207 -16.77 3.75 -13.70
N PHE A 208 -15.80 3.71 -14.62
CA PHE A 208 -15.18 4.89 -15.21
C PHE A 208 -16.20 5.74 -15.99
N ALA A 209 -17.07 5.12 -16.79
CA ALA A 209 -18.10 5.83 -17.54
C ALA A 209 -19.05 6.61 -16.61
N TYR A 210 -19.50 5.99 -15.52
CA TYR A 210 -20.34 6.67 -14.52
C TYR A 210 -19.58 7.79 -13.80
N GLN A 211 -18.31 7.59 -13.45
CA GLN A 211 -17.47 8.62 -12.85
C GLN A 211 -17.28 9.82 -13.78
N LEU A 212 -17.07 9.58 -15.08
CA LEU A 212 -16.96 10.63 -16.10
C LEU A 212 -18.29 11.37 -16.30
N LEU A 213 -19.40 10.65 -16.39
CA LEU A 213 -20.75 11.22 -16.47
C LEU A 213 -21.10 12.05 -15.23
N TYR A 214 -20.62 11.64 -14.05
CA TYR A 214 -20.79 12.40 -12.81
C TYR A 214 -19.96 13.69 -12.81
N LEU A 215 -18.76 13.66 -13.40
CA LEU A 215 -17.87 14.82 -13.53
C LEU A 215 -18.41 15.84 -14.55
N LEU A 216 -19.00 15.35 -15.65
CA LEU A 216 -19.67 16.16 -16.68
C LEU A 216 -21.05 16.69 -16.26
N ASP A 217 -21.45 16.49 -15.00
CA ASP A 217 -22.75 16.87 -14.44
C ASP A 217 -23.98 16.26 -15.16
N ALA A 218 -23.78 15.29 -16.05
CA ALA A 218 -24.84 14.65 -16.83
C ALA A 218 -25.68 13.67 -16.01
N THR A 219 -25.09 13.05 -14.98
CA THR A 219 -25.80 12.14 -14.08
C THR A 219 -25.54 12.49 -12.61
N GLY A 220 -26.53 12.27 -11.76
CA GLY A 220 -26.41 12.43 -10.30
C GLY A 220 -25.84 11.20 -9.57
N PHE A 221 -25.46 10.14 -10.31
CA PHE A 221 -25.04 8.85 -9.76
C PHE A 221 -23.56 8.61 -10.01
N TYR A 222 -22.79 8.33 -8.96
CA TYR A 222 -21.34 8.13 -9.06
C TYR A 222 -20.93 6.70 -9.48
N SER A 223 -21.73 5.69 -9.13
CA SER A 223 -21.43 4.29 -9.46
C SER A 223 -22.65 3.56 -10.02
N PRO A 224 -22.45 2.53 -10.85
CA PRO A 224 -23.56 1.75 -11.42
C PRO A 224 -24.40 1.05 -10.34
N GLY A 225 -23.78 0.68 -9.21
CA GLY A 225 -24.50 0.10 -8.07
C GLY A 225 -25.47 1.06 -7.39
N LEU A 226 -25.08 2.34 -7.24
CA LEU A 226 -25.95 3.38 -6.69
C LEU A 226 -27.14 3.65 -7.62
N HIS A 227 -26.90 3.66 -8.94
CA HIS A 227 -27.95 3.80 -9.93
C HIS A 227 -28.96 2.63 -9.89
N ALA A 228 -28.47 1.38 -9.83
CA ALA A 228 -29.32 0.19 -9.73
C ALA A 228 -30.19 0.20 -8.46
N LEU A 229 -29.66 0.74 -7.35
CA LEU A 229 -30.39 0.86 -6.08
C LEU A 229 -31.26 2.13 -5.97
N LYS A 230 -31.19 3.01 -6.98
CA LYS A 230 -31.82 4.34 -7.01
C LYS A 230 -31.46 5.16 -5.76
N LEU A 231 -30.19 5.12 -5.39
CA LEU A 231 -29.65 5.86 -4.24
C LEU A 231 -28.75 6.99 -4.75
N GLN A 232 -29.01 8.20 -4.26
CA GLN A 232 -28.16 9.36 -4.49
C GLN A 232 -27.43 9.72 -3.21
N VAL A 233 -26.17 10.09 -3.31
CA VAL A 233 -25.36 10.53 -2.17
C VAL A 233 -25.40 12.05 -2.09
N CYS A 234 -25.72 12.58 -0.90
CA CYS A 234 -25.86 14.00 -0.61
C CYS A 234 -25.06 14.37 0.64
N ARG A 235 -24.70 15.65 0.80
CA ARG A 235 -24.07 16.15 2.03
C ARG A 235 -25.06 16.12 3.21
N ALA A 236 -24.59 15.70 4.38
CA ALA A 236 -25.40 15.70 5.59
C ALA A 236 -25.56 17.12 6.15
N THR A 237 -26.79 17.55 6.43
CA THR A 237 -27.06 18.85 7.05
C THR A 237 -26.92 18.76 8.59
N GLY A 238 -26.45 19.82 9.25
CA GLY A 238 -26.24 19.83 10.71
C GLY A 238 -27.49 19.47 11.54
N GLN A 239 -28.66 19.94 11.11
CA GLN A 239 -29.95 19.57 11.72
C GLN A 239 -30.24 18.07 11.59
N GLU A 240 -29.95 17.47 10.44
CA GLU A 240 -30.16 16.04 10.21
C GLU A 240 -29.24 15.16 11.07
N LEU A 241 -28.05 15.65 11.42
CA LEU A 241 -27.14 14.95 12.34
C LEU A 241 -27.72 14.91 13.76
N MET A 242 -28.27 16.02 14.24
CA MET A 242 -28.92 16.09 15.55
C MET A 242 -30.16 15.17 15.62
N ASP A 243 -31.01 15.21 14.60
CA ASP A 243 -32.17 14.33 14.50
C ASP A 243 -31.77 12.85 14.49
N THR A 244 -30.65 12.52 13.86
CA THR A 244 -30.13 11.15 13.82
C THR A 244 -29.62 10.71 15.18
N SER A 245 -28.86 11.53 15.88
CA SER A 245 -28.36 11.23 17.23
C SER A 245 -29.53 10.93 18.20
N SER A 246 -30.61 11.73 18.12
CA SER A 246 -31.80 11.50 18.94
C SER A 246 -32.53 10.19 18.59
N ARG A 247 -32.63 9.84 17.31
CA ARG A 247 -33.20 8.56 16.85
C ARG A 247 -32.36 7.36 17.30
N ILE A 248 -31.04 7.45 17.17
CA ILE A 248 -30.11 6.40 17.61
C ILE A 248 -30.29 6.13 19.11
N THR A 249 -30.37 7.19 19.91
CA THR A 249 -30.57 7.08 21.37
C THR A 249 -31.88 6.37 21.71
N LYS A 250 -32.98 6.69 21.02
CA LYS A 250 -34.28 6.02 21.19
C LYS A 250 -34.27 4.56 20.74
N ILE A 251 -33.56 4.22 19.67
CA ILE A 251 -33.43 2.83 19.21
C ILE A 251 -32.64 2.02 20.24
N ARG A 252 -31.56 2.58 20.79
CA ARG A 252 -30.71 1.92 21.79
C ARG A 252 -31.43 1.71 23.12
N SER A 253 -32.23 2.68 23.57
CA SER A 253 -33.07 2.47 24.77
C SER A 253 -34.06 1.34 24.54
N ASN A 254 -34.76 1.35 23.40
CA ASN A 254 -35.74 0.31 23.07
C ASN A 254 -35.11 -1.09 22.90
N GLU A 255 -33.87 -1.18 22.39
CA GLU A 255 -33.14 -2.46 22.31
C GLU A 255 -32.74 -2.98 23.68
N ARG A 256 -32.30 -2.09 24.60
CA ARG A 256 -32.01 -2.45 25.99
C ARG A 256 -33.27 -2.97 26.70
N ASP A 257 -34.41 -2.34 26.43
CA ASP A 257 -35.71 -2.75 27.03
C ASP A 257 -36.20 -4.11 26.49
N ARG A 258 -35.81 -4.46 25.25
CA ARG A 258 -36.21 -5.71 24.58
C ARG A 258 -35.35 -6.92 24.94
N LEU A 259 -34.27 -6.77 25.71
CA LEU A 259 -33.45 -7.89 26.15
C LEU A 259 -34.28 -8.82 27.04
N ARG A 260 -34.41 -10.09 26.65
CA ARG A 260 -35.08 -11.17 27.41
C ARG A 260 -34.02 -12.02 28.09
N GLY A 261 -34.20 -12.31 29.39
CA GLY A 261 -33.28 -13.16 30.15
C GLY A 261 -33.28 -12.89 31.66
N PRO A 262 -32.54 -13.68 32.45
CA PRO A 262 -32.34 -13.42 33.88
C PRO A 262 -31.56 -12.11 34.13
N PRO A 263 -31.71 -11.46 35.30
CA PRO A 263 -31.23 -10.10 35.54
C PRO A 263 -29.71 -9.91 35.40
N TRP A 264 -28.92 -10.91 35.79
CA TRP A 264 -27.46 -10.87 35.64
C TRP A 264 -27.01 -10.98 34.16
N LEU A 265 -27.66 -11.84 33.38
CA LEU A 265 -27.35 -12.01 31.95
C LEU A 265 -27.78 -10.78 31.13
N LYS A 266 -28.89 -10.13 31.52
CA LYS A 266 -29.30 -8.83 30.97
C LYS A 266 -28.26 -7.74 31.26
N ALA A 267 -27.71 -7.70 32.48
CA ALA A 267 -26.68 -6.72 32.84
C ALA A 267 -25.41 -6.93 31.99
N VAL A 268 -24.94 -8.17 31.86
CA VAL A 268 -23.75 -8.50 31.05
C VAL A 268 -23.98 -8.22 29.57
N GLN A 269 -25.11 -8.64 29.00
CA GLN A 269 -25.45 -8.39 27.60
C GLN A 269 -25.62 -6.88 27.33
N GLY A 270 -26.23 -6.14 28.27
CA GLY A 270 -26.38 -4.69 28.19
C GLY A 270 -25.04 -3.96 28.20
N VAL A 271 -24.12 -4.36 29.08
CA VAL A 271 -22.75 -3.81 29.11
C VAL A 271 -21.99 -4.15 27.84
N LEU A 272 -22.05 -5.40 27.36
CA LEU A 272 -21.37 -5.83 26.14
C LEU A 272 -21.87 -5.08 24.90
N LEU A 273 -23.20 -4.96 24.73
CA LEU A 273 -23.79 -4.20 23.62
C LEU A 273 -23.44 -2.72 23.72
N THR A 274 -23.42 -2.16 24.92
CA THR A 274 -23.03 -0.76 25.12
C THR A 274 -21.58 -0.55 24.75
N CYS A 275 -20.67 -1.42 25.21
CA CYS A 275 -19.26 -1.39 24.85
C CYS A 275 -19.07 -1.52 23.33
N ALA A 276 -19.75 -2.49 22.69
CA ALA A 276 -19.67 -2.68 21.26
C ALA A 276 -20.17 -1.45 20.47
N TYR A 277 -21.31 -0.88 20.85
CA TYR A 277 -21.82 0.34 20.20
C TYR A 277 -20.93 1.55 20.48
N SER A 278 -20.38 1.69 21.68
CA SER A 278 -19.41 2.73 22.00
C SER A 278 -18.15 2.60 21.15
N VAL A 279 -17.59 1.39 21.01
CA VAL A 279 -16.42 1.14 20.16
C VAL A 279 -16.73 1.52 18.71
N LEU A 280 -17.90 1.16 18.18
CA LEU A 280 -18.29 1.47 16.80
C LEU A 280 -18.56 2.97 16.57
N ASP A 281 -19.18 3.66 17.53
CA ASP A 281 -19.40 5.12 17.45
C ASP A 281 -18.08 5.89 17.53
N TYR A 282 -17.19 5.48 18.44
CA TYR A 282 -15.89 6.09 18.62
C TYR A 282 -14.83 5.58 17.63
N ALA A 283 -15.13 4.57 16.80
CA ALA A 283 -14.21 4.06 15.80
C ALA A 283 -13.76 5.17 14.83
N GLN A 284 -14.69 6.03 14.42
CA GLN A 284 -14.39 7.18 13.56
C GLN A 284 -13.41 8.16 14.24
N THR A 285 -13.70 8.57 15.47
CA THR A 285 -12.84 9.49 16.22
C THR A 285 -11.50 8.85 16.57
N GLY A 286 -11.50 7.55 16.88
CA GLY A 286 -10.31 6.77 17.17
C GLY A 286 -9.40 6.64 15.95
N LEU A 287 -9.96 6.44 14.75
CA LEU A 287 -9.18 6.39 13.51
C LEU A 287 -8.50 7.73 13.24
N ILE A 288 -9.22 8.86 13.38
CA ILE A 288 -8.64 10.19 13.21
C ILE A 288 -7.53 10.44 14.24
N ALA A 289 -7.76 10.09 15.51
CA ALA A 289 -6.75 10.20 16.57
C ALA A 289 -5.54 9.30 16.31
N ALA A 290 -5.74 8.09 15.78
CA ALA A 290 -4.68 7.16 15.42
C ALA A 290 -3.84 7.67 14.25
N VAL A 291 -4.46 8.25 13.21
CA VAL A 291 -3.73 8.87 12.09
C VAL A 291 -2.91 10.05 12.60
N PHE A 292 -3.49 10.91 13.45
CA PHE A 292 -2.76 12.02 14.05
C PHE A 292 -1.60 11.53 14.92
N GLY A 293 -1.84 10.55 15.79
CA GLY A 293 -0.82 9.96 16.65
C GLY A 293 0.29 9.28 15.86
N PHE A 294 -0.06 8.59 14.77
CA PHE A 294 0.92 8.00 13.85
C PHE A 294 1.74 9.09 13.16
N LYS A 295 1.12 10.16 12.65
CA LYS A 295 1.84 11.28 12.03
C LYS A 295 2.74 12.00 13.03
N MET A 296 2.30 12.16 14.26
CA MET A 296 3.11 12.69 15.35
C MET A 296 4.30 11.77 15.66
N MET A 297 4.08 10.46 15.67
CA MET A 297 5.14 9.46 15.88
C MET A 297 6.14 9.43 14.72
N GLU A 298 5.64 9.46 13.48
CA GLU A 298 6.44 9.57 12.26
C GLU A 298 7.31 10.82 12.30
N TRP A 299 6.73 11.98 12.64
CA TRP A 299 7.47 13.21 12.83
C TRP A 299 8.53 13.09 13.94
N TRP A 300 8.20 12.47 15.07
CA TRP A 300 9.14 12.25 16.18
C TRP A 300 10.33 11.39 15.75
N TYR A 301 10.09 10.29 15.02
CA TYR A 301 11.14 9.39 14.55
C TYR A 301 11.93 9.96 13.36
N GLN A 302 11.30 10.65 12.40
CA GLN A 302 12.01 11.35 11.32
C GLN A 302 12.95 12.43 11.89
N SER A 303 12.47 13.23 12.85
CA SER A 303 13.30 14.22 13.54
C SER A 303 14.44 13.59 14.34
N ALA A 304 14.29 12.35 14.80
CA ALA A 304 15.36 11.60 15.47
C ALA A 304 16.37 11.06 14.45
N GLU A 305 15.88 10.52 13.33
CA GLU A 305 16.71 10.02 12.23
C GLU A 305 17.53 11.15 11.62
N GLU A 306 16.95 12.33 11.34
CA GLU A 306 17.69 13.51 10.87
C GLU A 306 18.83 13.92 11.81
N ARG A 307 18.65 13.76 13.14
CA ARG A 307 19.71 14.03 14.13
C ARG A 307 20.78 12.94 14.19
N MET A 308 20.45 11.71 13.82
CA MET A 308 21.39 10.57 13.80
C MET A 308 22.10 10.44 12.45
N SER A 309 21.46 10.84 11.35
CA SER A 309 21.97 10.80 9.98
C SER A 309 22.64 12.09 9.54
N ALA A 310 22.53 13.16 10.34
CA ALA A 310 23.40 14.32 10.19
C ALA A 310 24.84 13.80 10.24
N PRO A 311 25.63 13.94 9.16
CA PRO A 311 26.98 13.44 9.16
C PRO A 311 27.68 14.08 10.34
N THR A 312 28.17 13.26 11.27
CA THR A 312 29.21 13.69 12.19
C THR A 312 30.36 14.12 11.30
N VAL A 313 30.43 15.41 10.98
CA VAL A 313 31.55 16.03 10.27
C VAL A 313 32.69 15.94 11.27
N TYR A 314 33.34 14.77 11.30
CA TYR A 314 34.62 14.64 11.95
C TYR A 314 35.51 15.70 11.30
N PRO A 315 36.19 16.54 12.09
CA PRO A 315 37.13 17.49 11.52
C PRO A 315 38.07 16.70 10.59
N PRO A 316 38.34 17.20 9.37
CA PRO A 316 39.23 16.49 8.46
C PRO A 316 40.52 16.17 9.23
N PRO A 317 41.01 14.92 9.17
CA PRO A 317 42.23 14.56 9.88
C PRO A 317 43.34 15.53 9.46
N PRO A 318 44.22 15.94 10.39
CA PRO A 318 45.31 16.85 10.05
C PRO A 318 46.09 16.27 8.86
N PRO A 319 46.51 17.12 7.89
CA PRO A 319 47.20 16.64 6.70
C PRO A 319 48.44 15.83 7.11
N PRO A 320 48.74 14.72 6.40
CA PRO A 320 49.90 13.89 6.73
C PRO A 320 51.18 14.72 6.70
N PRO A 321 52.14 14.47 7.62
CA PRO A 321 53.39 15.20 7.64
C PRO A 321 54.13 15.02 6.30
N PRO A 322 54.81 16.07 5.80
CA PRO A 322 55.54 15.98 4.54
C PRO A 322 56.63 14.88 4.62
N PRO A 323 56.87 14.16 3.52
CA PRO A 323 57.85 13.09 3.47
C PRO A 323 59.25 13.63 3.77
N LYS A 324 59.94 12.98 4.71
CA LYS A 324 61.30 13.36 5.12
C LYS A 324 62.31 12.85 4.08
N VAL A 325 63.32 13.68 3.79
CA VAL A 325 64.48 13.30 2.97
C VAL A 325 65.27 12.22 3.72
N ALA A 326 65.68 11.16 3.02
CA ALA A 326 66.51 10.13 3.62
C ALA A 326 67.92 10.68 3.92
N LYS A 327 68.56 10.21 5.00
CA LYS A 327 69.92 10.66 5.39
C LYS A 327 70.97 10.44 4.29
N GLU A 328 70.75 9.45 3.42
CA GLU A 328 71.61 9.07 2.28
C GLU A 328 70.99 9.45 0.93
N GLY A 329 69.87 10.17 0.92
CA GLY A 329 69.22 10.66 -0.29
C GLY A 329 69.94 11.89 -0.85
N ILE A 330 69.65 12.20 -2.12
CA ILE A 330 70.16 13.43 -2.75
C ILE A 330 69.54 14.65 -2.04
N PRO A 331 70.34 15.63 -1.59
CA PRO A 331 69.83 16.83 -0.95
C PRO A 331 68.97 17.64 -1.92
N LEU A 332 67.88 18.22 -1.41
CA LEU A 332 67.03 19.09 -2.21
C LEU A 332 67.73 20.45 -2.44
N PRO A 333 67.67 21.01 -3.66
CA PRO A 333 68.17 22.35 -3.91
C PRO A 333 67.35 23.38 -3.13
N THR A 334 67.98 24.50 -2.75
CA THR A 334 67.34 25.62 -2.03
C THR A 334 66.19 26.21 -2.84
N ASP A 335 66.34 26.27 -4.16
CA ASP A 335 65.32 26.74 -5.09
C ASP A 335 64.39 25.61 -5.53
N ARG A 336 63.10 25.76 -5.19
CA ARG A 336 62.05 24.77 -5.50
C ARG A 336 61.76 24.58 -6.99
N THR A 337 62.25 25.48 -7.84
CA THR A 337 62.05 25.44 -9.31
C THR A 337 63.09 24.58 -10.02
N LEU A 338 64.18 24.23 -9.34
CA LEU A 338 65.27 23.41 -9.85
C LEU A 338 65.01 21.92 -9.61
N CYS A 339 65.53 21.08 -10.51
CA CYS A 339 65.51 19.64 -10.37
C CYS A 339 66.68 19.16 -9.52
N ALA A 340 66.45 18.30 -8.52
CA ALA A 340 67.54 17.79 -7.66
C ALA A 340 68.51 16.82 -8.38
N LEU A 341 68.17 16.32 -9.58
CA LEU A 341 69.02 15.39 -10.35
C LEU A 341 69.93 16.09 -11.36
N CYS A 342 69.46 17.15 -12.02
CA CYS A 342 70.24 17.86 -13.04
C CYS A 342 70.59 19.30 -12.64
N SER A 343 70.10 19.79 -11.50
CA SER A 343 70.30 21.15 -10.98
C SER A 343 69.89 22.28 -11.95
N GLN A 344 69.10 21.96 -12.98
CA GLN A 344 68.55 22.91 -13.95
C GLN A 344 67.05 23.16 -13.67
N LYS A 345 66.50 24.23 -14.27
CA LYS A 345 65.06 24.52 -14.22
C LYS A 345 64.27 23.32 -14.75
N ARG A 346 63.22 22.92 -14.02
CA ARG A 346 62.45 21.71 -14.33
C ARG A 346 61.78 21.79 -15.70
N ALA A 347 62.21 20.94 -16.63
CA ALA A 347 61.56 20.70 -17.91
C ALA A 347 60.61 19.49 -17.77
N ASN A 348 59.34 19.64 -18.15
CA ASN A 348 58.29 18.63 -17.99
C ASN A 348 58.24 18.06 -16.56
N PRO A 349 57.79 18.87 -15.57
CA PRO A 349 57.81 18.48 -14.17
C PRO A 349 57.00 17.20 -13.96
N SER A 350 57.58 16.24 -13.25
CA SER A 350 56.96 14.94 -12.97
C SER A 350 57.15 14.58 -11.50
N ALA A 351 56.05 14.26 -10.84
CA ALA A 351 56.02 13.81 -9.46
C ALA A 351 56.17 12.29 -9.39
N ILE A 352 56.85 11.80 -8.37
CA ILE A 352 56.81 10.39 -7.99
C ILE A 352 55.75 10.21 -6.92
N THR A 353 54.75 9.35 -7.15
CA THR A 353 53.57 9.25 -6.25
C THR A 353 53.92 8.75 -4.86
N VAL A 354 55.00 7.98 -4.73
CA VAL A 354 55.43 7.36 -3.47
C VAL A 354 56.01 8.37 -2.48
N SER A 355 56.72 9.41 -2.96
CA SER A 355 57.38 10.39 -2.10
C SER A 355 56.96 11.83 -2.36
N GLY A 356 56.12 12.10 -3.36
CA GLY A 356 55.60 13.43 -3.65
C GLY A 356 56.63 14.44 -4.17
N PHE A 357 57.90 14.05 -4.37
CA PHE A 357 58.93 14.93 -4.92
C PHE A 357 58.85 15.05 -6.44
N VAL A 358 59.17 16.23 -6.95
CA VAL A 358 58.99 16.60 -8.36
C VAL A 358 60.33 16.87 -9.03
N PHE A 359 60.56 16.20 -10.16
CA PHE A 359 61.79 16.24 -10.96
C PHE A 359 61.48 16.50 -12.43
N CYS A 360 62.50 16.63 -13.30
CA CYS A 360 62.30 16.54 -14.75
C CYS A 360 61.92 15.11 -15.14
N TYR A 361 60.96 14.93 -16.05
CA TYR A 361 60.54 13.61 -16.53
C TYR A 361 61.72 12.74 -16.99
N ALA A 362 62.60 13.28 -17.83
CA ALA A 362 63.74 12.53 -18.39
C ALA A 362 64.73 12.07 -17.30
N CYS A 363 64.99 12.92 -16.29
CA CYS A 363 65.91 12.62 -15.20
C CYS A 363 65.36 11.53 -14.29
N ILE A 364 64.10 11.65 -13.86
CA ILE A 364 63.50 10.69 -12.94
C ILE A 364 63.20 9.35 -13.62
N PHE A 365 62.79 9.36 -14.88
CA PHE A 365 62.57 8.14 -15.66
C PHE A 365 63.85 7.31 -15.78
N LYS A 366 64.98 7.96 -16.12
CA LYS A 366 66.29 7.30 -16.19
C LYS A 366 66.73 6.74 -14.83
N TYR A 367 66.56 7.51 -13.76
CA TYR A 367 66.97 7.10 -12.41
C TYR A 367 66.13 5.93 -11.89
N VAL A 368 64.79 6.01 -11.97
CA VAL A 368 63.88 4.96 -11.50
C VAL A 368 64.05 3.69 -12.32
N SER A 369 64.24 3.79 -13.65
CA SER A 369 64.48 2.63 -14.50
C SER A 369 65.80 1.90 -14.19
N GLN A 370 66.79 2.59 -13.61
CA GLN A 370 68.10 2.00 -13.27
C GLN A 370 68.15 1.46 -11.83
N TYR A 371 67.54 2.18 -10.88
CA TYR A 371 67.71 1.91 -9.45
C TYR A 371 66.43 1.46 -8.74
N ASN A 372 65.26 1.47 -9.42
CA ASN A 372 63.95 1.07 -8.88
C ASN A 372 63.61 1.72 -7.52
N ARG A 373 64.04 2.95 -7.30
CA ARG A 373 63.87 3.69 -6.04
C ARG A 373 63.82 5.20 -6.26
N CYS A 374 63.25 5.92 -5.29
CA CYS A 374 63.25 7.38 -5.29
C CYS A 374 64.65 7.93 -4.93
N PRO A 375 65.18 8.93 -5.67
CA PRO A 375 66.51 9.51 -5.38
C PRO A 375 66.60 10.28 -4.05
N VAL A 376 65.47 10.78 -3.55
CA VAL A 376 65.43 11.67 -2.36
C VAL A 376 65.05 10.91 -1.08
N THR A 377 64.12 9.96 -1.18
CA THR A 377 63.65 9.17 -0.02
C THR A 377 64.16 7.73 0.00
N LEU A 378 64.78 7.25 -1.08
CA LEU A 378 65.23 5.86 -1.26
C LEU A 378 64.13 4.80 -1.13
N VAL A 379 62.86 5.22 -1.06
CA VAL A 379 61.71 4.31 -1.05
C VAL A 379 61.61 3.62 -2.42
N PRO A 380 61.34 2.30 -2.48
CA PRO A 380 61.20 1.57 -3.74
C PRO A 380 60.12 2.21 -4.60
N ALA A 381 60.44 2.42 -5.88
CA ALA A 381 59.54 3.04 -6.82
C ALA A 381 59.69 2.47 -8.21
N THR A 382 58.58 2.34 -8.93
CA THR A 382 58.51 1.83 -10.30
C THR A 382 58.19 2.94 -11.30
N VAL A 383 58.43 2.68 -12.58
CA VAL A 383 58.18 3.66 -13.66
C VAL A 383 56.70 4.07 -13.72
N ASP A 384 55.79 3.14 -13.39
CA ASP A 384 54.34 3.38 -13.37
C ASP A 384 53.88 4.38 -12.30
N GLN A 385 54.75 4.70 -11.34
CA GLN A 385 54.48 5.64 -10.25
C GLN A 385 54.95 7.06 -10.59
N ILE A 386 55.48 7.28 -11.79
CA ILE A 386 55.82 8.61 -12.29
C ILE A 386 54.55 9.23 -12.89
N ARG A 387 54.18 10.43 -12.41
CA ARG A 387 53.05 11.21 -12.92
C ARG A 387 53.55 12.55 -13.42
N ARG A 388 53.33 12.83 -14.71
CA ARG A 388 53.63 14.14 -15.30
C ARG A 388 52.66 15.16 -14.74
N LEU A 389 53.18 16.31 -14.33
CA LEU A 389 52.41 17.44 -13.87
C LEU A 389 52.23 18.40 -15.04
N PHE A 390 50.99 18.60 -15.45
CA PHE A 390 50.62 19.66 -16.37
C PHE A 390 50.23 20.87 -15.55
N HIS A 391 50.80 22.02 -15.87
CA HIS A 391 50.34 23.29 -15.32
C HIS A 391 49.49 23.91 -16.42
N ASP A 392 48.24 24.24 -16.10
CA ASP A 392 47.45 25.12 -16.95
C ASP A 392 48.13 26.49 -16.93
N LEU A 393 48.53 26.98 -18.10
CA LEU A 393 49.16 28.29 -18.29
C LEU A 393 48.14 29.42 -18.13
#